data_AF-A0A7S1B5N4-F1
#
_entry.id   AF-A0A7S1B5N4-F1
#
_cell.length_a   1.000
_cell.length_b   1.000
_cell.length_c   1.000
_cell.angle_alpha   90.00
_cell.angle_beta   90.00
_cell.angle_gamma   90.00
#
_symmetry.space_group_name_H-M   'P 1'
#
loop_
_entity.id
_entity.type
_entity.pdbx_description
1 polymer ?
#
loop_
_entity_poly.entity_id
_entity_poly.type
_entity_poly.pdbx_seq_one_letter_code
_entity_poly.pdbx_strand_id
1 'polypeptide(L)'
;VLERVRAAAGNFHRRGAALYGAEGCLLDEVEHEWLRQYYVQGSGNVHNLWYAWRDHIGDLWKGWEALEHRTEKTLSLLRRAAIHRCRKQQTADGAAANGTTEGADRAELRRRAKALKAVTEIVERGEGPRKEATERLYEAVAERLEKRATMREQWNEREKDPVYRRMEQEYRPVPFPARFGPAATPAPDKTLEQNPERGGRSPMTGGDPAYLRKLAKDVRTWGRWFHTGAIPPGEKILWEKENETPASA
;
A
#
# COMPACT_ATOMS: atom_id res chain seq x y z
N VAL A 1 -1.28 -0.88 -20.62
CA VAL A 1 -1.04 -0.82 -19.16
C VAL A 1 0.36 -0.30 -18.82
N LEU A 2 1.43 -0.90 -19.37
CA LEU A 2 2.82 -0.51 -19.09
C LEU A 2 3.12 0.99 -19.30
N GLU A 3 2.60 1.60 -20.34
CA GLU A 3 2.76 3.05 -20.55
C GLU A 3 2.13 3.88 -19.42
N ARG A 4 0.94 3.50 -18.94
CA ARG A 4 0.30 4.15 -17.79
C ARG A 4 1.10 3.95 -16.52
N VAL A 5 1.70 2.77 -16.32
CA VAL A 5 2.61 2.49 -15.20
C VAL A 5 3.84 3.40 -15.26
N ARG A 6 4.49 3.51 -16.42
CA ARG A 6 5.64 4.40 -16.64
C ARG A 6 5.26 5.87 -16.43
N ALA A 7 4.11 6.30 -16.93
CA ALA A 7 3.59 7.66 -16.74
C ALA A 7 3.25 7.96 -15.27
N ALA A 8 2.63 7.01 -14.57
CA ALA A 8 2.41 7.11 -13.13
C ALA A 8 3.75 7.23 -12.42
N ALA A 9 4.73 6.37 -12.77
CA ALA A 9 6.08 6.38 -12.21
C ALA A 9 6.80 7.73 -12.40
N GLY A 10 6.68 8.39 -13.55
CA GLY A 10 7.31 9.68 -13.81
C GLY A 10 6.71 10.86 -13.04
N ASN A 11 5.41 10.83 -12.71
CA ASN A 11 4.67 11.99 -12.21
C ASN A 11 4.53 12.07 -10.67
N PHE A 12 5.56 11.68 -9.93
CA PHE A 12 5.47 11.52 -8.46
C PHE A 12 5.25 12.83 -7.69
N HIS A 13 5.79 13.96 -8.14
CA HIS A 13 5.93 15.18 -7.32
C HIS A 13 4.76 16.18 -7.40
N ARG A 14 3.78 15.96 -8.28
CA ARG A 14 2.70 16.93 -8.54
C ARG A 14 1.36 16.30 -8.23
N ARG A 15 0.86 16.31 -6.98
CA ARG A 15 -0.33 15.49 -6.67
C ARG A 15 -1.41 16.18 -5.85
N GLY A 16 -2.64 15.94 -6.30
CA GLY A 16 -3.92 16.19 -5.62
C GLY A 16 -4.69 14.86 -5.47
N ALA A 17 -5.84 14.88 -4.80
CA ALA A 17 -6.58 13.66 -4.40
C ALA A 17 -6.94 12.72 -5.57
N ALA A 18 -7.31 13.28 -6.73
CA ALA A 18 -7.71 12.50 -7.92
C ALA A 18 -6.61 11.56 -8.42
N LEU A 19 -5.34 11.94 -8.28
CA LEU A 19 -4.22 11.13 -8.74
C LEU A 19 -3.99 9.90 -7.85
N TYR A 20 -4.32 9.95 -6.57
CA TYR A 20 -4.25 8.77 -5.69
C TYR A 20 -5.30 7.73 -6.09
N GLY A 21 -6.51 8.19 -6.43
CA GLY A 21 -7.54 7.30 -6.96
C GLY A 21 -7.10 6.60 -8.25
N ALA A 22 -6.54 7.35 -9.19
CA ALA A 22 -6.05 6.83 -10.47
C ALA A 22 -4.89 5.83 -10.30
N GLU A 23 -3.92 6.11 -9.43
CA GLU A 23 -2.84 5.16 -9.13
C GLU A 23 -3.34 3.91 -8.41
N GLY A 24 -4.29 4.05 -7.49
CA GLY A 24 -4.96 2.93 -6.84
C GLY A 24 -5.64 2.01 -7.86
N CYS A 25 -6.42 2.58 -8.80
CA CYS A 25 -7.01 1.82 -9.92
C CYS A 25 -5.95 1.09 -10.75
N LEU A 26 -4.85 1.78 -11.10
CA LEU A 26 -3.82 1.19 -11.93
C LEU A 26 -3.08 0.06 -11.21
N LEU A 27 -2.83 0.21 -9.90
CA LEU A 27 -2.24 -0.83 -9.08
C LEU A 27 -3.16 -2.05 -9.01
N ASP A 28 -4.45 -1.84 -8.80
CA ASP A 28 -5.45 -2.90 -8.80
C ASP A 28 -5.50 -3.62 -10.16
N GLU A 29 -5.46 -2.88 -11.27
CA GLU A 29 -5.44 -3.44 -12.63
C GLU A 29 -4.17 -4.27 -12.88
N VAL A 30 -2.98 -3.74 -12.56
CA VAL A 30 -1.71 -4.47 -12.75
C VAL A 30 -1.70 -5.76 -11.94
N GLU A 31 -2.14 -5.71 -10.68
CA GLU A 31 -2.17 -6.90 -9.82
C GLU A 31 -3.20 -7.93 -10.30
N HIS A 32 -4.46 -7.53 -10.44
CA HIS A 32 -5.58 -8.47 -10.57
C HIS A 32 -5.93 -8.81 -12.02
N GLU A 33 -5.71 -7.90 -12.97
CA GLU A 33 -6.03 -8.15 -14.39
C GLU A 33 -4.85 -8.69 -15.19
N TRP A 34 -3.62 -8.52 -14.70
CA TRP A 34 -2.42 -8.95 -15.42
C TRP A 34 -1.61 -9.98 -14.64
N LEU A 35 -1.04 -9.60 -13.49
CA LEU A 35 -0.11 -10.48 -12.79
C LEU A 35 -0.80 -11.74 -12.27
N ARG A 36 -1.89 -11.62 -11.51
CA ARG A 36 -2.62 -12.79 -11.00
C ARG A 36 -3.24 -13.64 -12.12
N GLN A 37 -3.75 -13.02 -13.18
CA GLN A 37 -4.26 -13.75 -14.35
C GLN A 37 -3.16 -14.53 -15.08
N TYR A 38 -1.94 -13.99 -15.14
CA TYR A 38 -0.80 -14.71 -15.72
C TYR A 38 -0.43 -15.94 -14.88
N TYR A 39 -0.38 -15.81 -13.56
CA TYR A 39 0.04 -16.89 -12.66
C TYR A 39 -1.04 -17.95 -12.37
N VAL A 40 -2.34 -17.59 -12.45
CA VAL A 40 -3.43 -18.56 -12.21
C VAL A 40 -3.49 -19.67 -13.28
N GLN A 41 -2.87 -19.45 -14.44
CA GLN A 41 -2.82 -20.41 -15.55
C GLN A 41 -1.78 -21.53 -15.34
N GLY A 42 -0.97 -21.44 -14.28
CA GLY A 42 -0.01 -22.46 -13.90
C GLY A 42 1.36 -22.38 -14.57
N SER A 43 2.32 -23.14 -14.02
CA SER A 43 3.73 -23.09 -14.42
C SER A 43 3.99 -23.55 -15.86
N GLY A 44 3.18 -24.47 -16.39
CA GLY A 44 3.24 -24.93 -17.77
C GLY A 44 2.95 -23.81 -18.76
N ASN A 45 1.91 -23.01 -18.50
CA ASN A 45 1.61 -21.86 -19.35
C ASN A 45 2.66 -20.75 -19.19
N VAL A 46 3.13 -20.53 -17.95
CA VAL A 46 4.23 -19.59 -17.69
C VAL A 46 5.47 -19.97 -18.50
N HIS A 47 5.83 -21.26 -18.58
CA HIS A 47 6.97 -21.74 -19.35
C HIS A 47 6.77 -21.53 -20.86
N ASN A 48 5.62 -21.94 -21.40
CA ASN A 48 5.32 -21.84 -22.83
C ASN A 48 5.29 -20.39 -23.32
N LEU A 49 4.78 -19.47 -22.49
CA LEU A 49 4.68 -18.05 -22.82
C LEU A 49 5.91 -17.24 -22.39
N TRP A 50 6.85 -17.84 -21.65
CA TRP A 50 7.94 -17.11 -21.01
C TRP A 50 8.73 -16.26 -22.00
N TYR A 51 9.18 -16.83 -23.12
CA TYR A 51 10.03 -16.10 -24.06
C TYR A 51 9.35 -14.87 -24.69
N ALA A 52 8.03 -14.92 -24.89
CA ALA A 52 7.28 -13.78 -25.43
C ALA A 52 6.89 -12.76 -24.35
N TRP A 53 6.60 -13.22 -23.14
CA TRP A 53 6.00 -12.40 -22.09
C TRP A 53 6.95 -11.99 -20.97
N ARG A 54 8.14 -12.59 -20.86
CA ARG A 54 9.10 -12.37 -19.77
C ARG A 54 9.34 -10.89 -19.48
N ASP A 55 9.70 -10.12 -20.51
CA ASP A 55 10.07 -8.73 -20.33
C ASP A 55 8.86 -7.89 -19.95
N HIS A 56 7.70 -8.16 -20.55
CA HIS A 56 6.44 -7.49 -20.26
C HIS A 56 5.95 -7.77 -18.82
N ILE A 57 5.98 -9.03 -18.40
CA ILE A 57 5.63 -9.44 -17.03
C ILE A 57 6.64 -8.86 -16.03
N GLY A 58 7.93 -8.84 -16.37
CA GLY A 58 8.95 -8.21 -15.54
C GLY A 58 8.77 -6.71 -15.37
N ASP A 59 8.38 -6.00 -16.43
CA ASP A 59 8.04 -4.59 -16.34
C ASP A 59 6.76 -4.35 -15.53
N LEU A 60 5.76 -5.22 -15.64
CA LEU A 60 4.55 -5.17 -14.81
C LEU A 60 4.86 -5.39 -13.33
N TRP A 61 5.77 -6.33 -13.01
CA TRP A 61 6.26 -6.55 -11.64
C TRP A 61 6.92 -5.30 -11.07
N LYS A 62 7.92 -4.74 -11.76
CA LYS A 62 8.57 -3.49 -11.32
C LYS A 62 7.56 -2.35 -11.13
N GLY A 63 6.58 -2.29 -12.04
CA GLY A 63 5.46 -1.35 -11.98
C GLY A 63 4.60 -1.50 -10.74
N TRP A 64 4.15 -2.74 -10.49
CA TRP A 64 3.38 -3.10 -9.31
C TRP A 64 4.13 -2.78 -8.02
N GLU A 65 5.41 -3.16 -7.94
CA GLU A 65 6.24 -2.86 -6.77
C GLU A 65 6.36 -1.35 -6.55
N ALA A 66 6.63 -0.58 -7.61
CA ALA A 66 6.74 0.86 -7.51
C ALA A 66 5.42 1.51 -7.02
N LEU A 67 4.28 1.01 -7.48
CA LEU A 67 2.94 1.48 -7.07
C LEU A 67 2.61 1.07 -5.62
N GLU A 68 3.00 -0.12 -5.17
CA GLU A 68 2.87 -0.55 -3.77
C GLU A 68 3.68 0.36 -2.82
N HIS A 69 4.97 0.58 -3.11
CA HIS A 69 5.80 1.50 -2.33
C HIS A 69 5.25 2.94 -2.30
N ARG A 70 4.58 3.37 -3.38
CA ARG A 70 3.90 4.67 -3.41
C ARG A 70 2.68 4.74 -2.53
N THR A 71 1.90 3.66 -2.50
CA THR A 71 0.77 3.53 -1.59
C THR A 71 1.28 3.68 -0.15
N GLU A 72 2.35 2.97 0.21
CA GLU A 72 2.98 3.09 1.54
C GLU A 72 3.47 4.51 1.85
N LYS A 73 4.17 5.17 0.92
CA LYS A 73 4.59 6.57 1.08
C LYS A 73 3.41 7.51 1.28
N THR A 74 2.30 7.27 0.59
CA THR A 74 1.06 8.05 0.73
C THR A 74 0.45 7.84 2.12
N LEU A 75 0.39 6.60 2.60
CA LEU A 75 -0.09 6.30 3.96
C LEU A 75 0.79 6.97 5.02
N SER A 76 2.11 6.93 4.86
CA SER A 76 3.05 7.61 5.75
C SER A 76 2.85 9.14 5.75
N LEU A 77 2.62 9.74 4.58
CA LEU A 77 2.31 11.15 4.43
C LEU A 77 1.03 11.53 5.19
N LEU A 78 -0.06 10.80 4.95
CA LEU A 78 -1.37 11.03 5.56
C LEU A 78 -1.33 10.88 7.08
N ARG A 79 -0.65 9.83 7.59
CA ARG A 79 -0.44 9.60 9.02
C ARG A 79 0.33 10.75 9.66
N ARG A 80 1.48 11.12 9.09
CA ARG A 80 2.32 12.21 9.61
C ARG A 80 1.60 13.55 9.63
N ALA A 81 0.83 13.85 8.59
CA ALA A 81 0.05 15.07 8.48
C ALA A 81 -1.02 15.16 9.59
N ALA A 82 -1.77 14.07 9.80
CA ALA A 82 -2.78 13.99 10.86
C ALA A 82 -2.18 14.19 12.25
N ILE A 83 -1.08 13.49 12.56
CA ILE A 83 -0.39 13.61 13.86
C ILE A 83 0.10 15.04 14.09
N HIS A 84 0.71 15.67 13.08
CA HIS A 84 1.24 17.01 13.24
C HIS A 84 0.15 18.05 13.45
N ARG A 85 -0.98 17.91 12.73
CA ARG A 85 -2.17 18.75 12.90
C ARG A 85 -2.66 18.73 14.34
N CYS A 86 -2.78 17.53 14.93
CA CYS A 86 -3.25 17.37 16.31
C CYS A 86 -2.32 18.05 17.33
N ARG A 87 -1.00 17.84 17.18
CA ARG A 87 -0.01 18.46 18.07
C ARG A 87 -0.08 19.99 18.02
N LYS A 88 -0.20 20.57 16.82
CA LYS A 88 -0.28 22.02 16.65
C LYS A 88 -1.53 22.61 17.33
N GLN A 89 -2.65 21.90 17.31
CA GLN A 89 -3.88 22.32 17.98
C GLN A 89 -3.71 22.26 19.51
N GLN A 90 -3.18 21.17 20.05
CA GLN A 90 -2.91 21.03 21.49
C GLN A 90 -1.97 22.12 22.05
N THR A 91 -0.94 22.51 21.28
CA THR A 91 -0.05 23.61 21.68
C THR A 91 -0.74 24.97 21.64
N ALA A 92 -1.70 25.18 20.72
CA ALA A 92 -2.47 26.41 20.65
C ALA A 92 -3.46 26.52 21.83
N ASP A 93 -3.98 25.39 22.29
CA ASP A 93 -4.94 25.29 23.40
C ASP A 93 -4.27 25.35 24.80
N GLY A 94 -2.99 25.77 24.87
CA GLY A 94 -2.30 26.08 26.13
C GLY A 94 -1.44 24.96 26.74
N ALA A 95 -1.27 23.82 26.06
CA ALA A 95 -0.31 22.79 26.51
C ALA A 95 1.12 23.20 26.14
N ALA A 96 1.83 23.84 27.09
CA ALA A 96 3.23 24.24 26.93
C ALA A 96 4.13 23.00 26.75
N ALA A 97 4.62 22.78 25.53
CA ALA A 97 5.62 21.76 25.23
C ALA A 97 7.03 22.28 25.56
N ASN A 98 7.39 22.30 26.84
CA ASN A 98 8.75 22.58 27.31
C ASN A 98 9.60 21.32 27.19
N GLY A 99 10.21 21.10 26.02
CA GLY A 99 11.17 20.03 25.81
C GLY A 99 12.13 20.35 24.67
N THR A 100 13.41 20.48 24.99
CA THR A 100 14.50 20.54 24.01
C THR A 100 14.55 19.23 23.24
N THR A 101 14.08 19.24 21.99
CA THR A 101 14.11 18.06 21.11
C THR A 101 15.49 17.91 20.47
N GLU A 102 16.07 16.72 20.63
CA GLU A 102 17.37 16.31 20.07
C GLU A 102 17.33 16.21 18.52
N GLY A 103 18.49 15.98 17.89
CA GLY A 103 18.66 16.06 16.43
C GLY A 103 17.72 15.15 15.61
N ALA A 104 17.49 13.91 16.04
CA ALA A 104 16.60 12.96 15.36
C ALA A 104 15.12 13.41 15.42
N ASP A 105 14.69 13.91 16.58
CA ASP A 105 13.34 14.44 16.77
C ASP A 105 13.08 15.68 15.92
N ARG A 106 14.10 16.54 15.75
CA ARG A 106 13.99 17.71 14.85
C ARG A 106 13.80 17.29 13.39
N ALA A 107 14.49 16.24 12.93
CA ALA A 107 14.36 15.75 11.57
C ALA A 107 12.94 15.17 11.32
N GLU A 108 12.41 14.38 12.24
CA GLU A 108 11.05 13.85 12.13
C GLU A 108 9.99 14.95 12.26
N LEU A 109 10.18 15.94 13.14
CA LEU A 109 9.31 17.11 13.24
C LEU A 109 9.25 17.87 11.90
N ARG A 110 10.40 18.07 11.24
CA ARG A 110 10.46 18.69 9.91
C ARG A 110 9.73 17.86 8.85
N ARG A 111 9.85 16.53 8.87
CA ARG A 111 9.11 15.64 7.95
C ARG A 111 7.60 15.74 8.17
N ARG A 112 7.17 15.77 9.43
CA ARG A 112 5.75 15.95 9.84
C ARG A 112 5.20 17.30 9.40
N ALA A 113 5.95 18.38 9.58
CA ALA A 113 5.58 19.71 9.11
C ALA A 113 5.44 19.77 7.58
N LYS A 114 6.39 19.17 6.84
CA LYS A 114 6.32 19.04 5.37
C LYS A 114 5.09 18.23 4.94
N ALA A 115 4.78 17.14 5.64
CA ALA A 115 3.61 16.32 5.37
C ALA A 115 2.30 17.08 5.57
N LEU A 116 2.17 17.82 6.68
CA LEU A 116 0.99 18.66 6.94
C LEU A 116 0.82 19.72 5.85
N LYS A 117 1.91 20.39 5.45
CA LYS A 117 1.88 21.37 4.36
C LYS A 117 1.39 20.74 3.06
N ALA A 118 1.97 19.60 2.67
CA ALA A 118 1.61 18.90 1.44
C ALA A 118 0.13 18.47 1.42
N VAL A 119 -0.37 17.88 2.52
CA VAL A 119 -1.78 17.46 2.61
C VAL A 119 -2.71 18.68 2.60
N THR A 120 -2.32 19.78 3.26
CA THR A 120 -3.10 21.02 3.23
C THR A 120 -3.20 21.60 1.82
N GLU A 121 -2.09 21.66 1.08
CA GLU A 121 -2.08 22.08 -0.32
C GLU A 121 -2.94 21.18 -1.22
N ILE A 122 -2.93 19.86 -0.98
CA ILE A 122 -3.80 18.91 -1.71
C ILE A 122 -5.26 19.22 -1.49
N VAL A 123 -5.65 19.46 -0.23
CA VAL A 123 -7.03 19.75 0.16
C VAL A 123 -7.48 21.11 -0.37
N GLU A 124 -6.61 22.12 -0.32
CA GLU A 124 -6.91 23.48 -0.80
C GLU A 124 -7.05 23.58 -2.33
N ARG A 125 -6.43 22.67 -3.09
CA ARG A 125 -6.64 22.56 -4.54
C ARG A 125 -7.93 21.84 -4.92
N GLY A 126 -8.57 21.14 -3.98
CA GLY A 126 -9.81 20.43 -4.22
C GLY A 126 -11.00 21.39 -4.37
N GLU A 127 -11.98 21.01 -5.16
CA GLU A 127 -13.26 21.72 -5.24
C GLU A 127 -14.13 21.40 -4.02
N GLY A 128 -14.69 22.45 -3.41
CA GLY A 128 -15.64 22.36 -2.30
C GLY A 128 -15.06 22.74 -0.93
N PRO A 129 -15.87 22.61 0.14
CA PRO A 129 -15.44 22.95 1.49
C PRO A 129 -14.24 22.12 1.93
N ARG A 130 -13.28 22.75 2.62
CA ARG A 130 -12.05 22.11 3.11
C ARG A 130 -12.30 20.82 3.91
N LYS A 131 -13.38 20.80 4.70
CA LYS A 131 -13.81 19.62 5.47
C LYS A 131 -14.07 18.43 4.54
N GLU A 132 -14.94 18.64 3.55
CA GLU A 132 -15.30 17.61 2.58
C GLU A 132 -14.09 17.18 1.74
N ALA A 133 -13.23 18.11 1.33
CA ALA A 133 -12.03 17.77 0.56
C ALA A 133 -11.04 16.90 1.35
N THR A 134 -10.94 17.11 2.67
CA THR A 134 -10.14 16.26 3.56
C THR A 134 -10.76 14.88 3.70
N GLU A 135 -12.06 14.81 4.02
CA GLU A 135 -12.78 13.54 4.16
C GLU A 135 -12.70 12.71 2.88
N ARG A 136 -12.92 13.33 1.71
CA ARG A 136 -12.79 12.69 0.39
C ARG A 136 -11.38 12.14 0.15
N LEU A 137 -10.32 12.84 0.57
CA LEU A 137 -8.95 12.35 0.38
C LEU A 137 -8.67 11.09 1.19
N TYR A 138 -8.99 11.10 2.49
CA TYR A 138 -8.73 9.95 3.36
C TYR A 138 -9.67 8.79 3.03
N GLU A 139 -10.95 9.05 2.78
CA GLU A 139 -11.92 8.03 2.42
C GLU A 139 -11.56 7.37 1.09
N ALA A 140 -11.18 8.13 0.06
CA ALA A 140 -10.78 7.56 -1.21
C ALA A 140 -9.57 6.62 -1.10
N VAL A 141 -8.63 6.88 -0.19
CA VAL A 141 -7.52 5.95 0.07
C VAL A 141 -7.99 4.73 0.85
N ALA A 142 -8.84 4.89 1.86
CA ALA A 142 -9.38 3.80 2.65
C ALA A 142 -10.22 2.82 1.81
N GLU A 143 -11.15 3.32 0.99
CA GLU A 143 -11.96 2.51 0.09
C GLU A 143 -11.10 1.70 -0.89
N ARG A 144 -9.99 2.27 -1.37
CA ARG A 144 -9.06 1.57 -2.27
C ARG A 144 -8.35 0.42 -1.58
N LEU A 145 -7.92 0.62 -0.33
CA LEU A 145 -7.31 -0.44 0.47
C LEU A 145 -8.31 -1.57 0.75
N GLU A 146 -9.57 -1.25 1.06
CA GLU A 146 -10.62 -2.25 1.28
C GLU A 146 -10.97 -3.02 0.00
N LYS A 147 -11.12 -2.31 -1.11
CA LYS A 147 -11.36 -2.94 -2.41
C LYS A 147 -10.23 -3.91 -2.73
N ARG A 148 -8.98 -3.51 -2.53
CA ARG A 148 -7.82 -4.37 -2.75
C ARG A 148 -7.80 -5.56 -1.80
N ALA A 149 -8.13 -5.38 -0.53
CA ALA A 149 -8.25 -6.49 0.41
C ALA A 149 -9.28 -7.53 -0.07
N THR A 150 -10.47 -7.06 -0.50
CA THR A 150 -11.53 -7.92 -1.03
C THR A 150 -11.08 -8.66 -2.29
N MET A 151 -10.44 -7.97 -3.25
CA MET A 151 -9.93 -8.65 -4.46
C MET A 151 -8.84 -9.68 -4.12
N ARG A 152 -7.89 -9.35 -3.24
CA ARG A 152 -6.86 -10.30 -2.78
C ARG A 152 -7.48 -11.52 -2.11
N GLU A 153 -8.52 -11.34 -1.31
CA GLU A 153 -9.25 -12.45 -0.67
C GLU A 153 -9.97 -13.33 -1.70
N GLN A 154 -10.69 -12.74 -2.65
CA GLN A 154 -11.34 -13.47 -3.75
C GLN A 154 -10.33 -14.27 -4.58
N TRP A 155 -9.14 -13.70 -4.83
CA TRP A 155 -8.06 -14.42 -5.50
C TRP A 155 -7.49 -15.56 -4.65
N ASN A 156 -7.30 -15.34 -3.35
CA ASN A 156 -6.86 -16.40 -2.43
C ASN A 156 -7.86 -17.57 -2.36
N GLU A 157 -9.16 -17.29 -2.46
CA GLU A 157 -10.21 -18.30 -2.56
C GLU A 157 -10.15 -19.03 -3.90
N ARG A 158 -10.04 -18.28 -5.00
CA ARG A 158 -9.90 -18.83 -6.35
C ARG A 158 -8.70 -19.75 -6.45
N GLU A 159 -7.51 -19.34 -6.00
CA GLU A 159 -6.29 -20.16 -6.02
C GLU A 159 -6.42 -21.50 -5.27
N LYS A 160 -7.41 -21.62 -4.36
CA LYS A 160 -7.70 -22.83 -3.58
C LYS A 160 -8.89 -23.63 -4.10
N ASP A 161 -9.50 -23.23 -5.21
CA ASP A 161 -10.69 -23.89 -5.76
C ASP A 161 -10.41 -25.39 -6.00
N PRO A 162 -11.25 -26.31 -5.48
CA PRO A 162 -11.10 -27.74 -5.70
C PRO A 162 -11.01 -28.17 -7.17
N VAL A 163 -11.51 -27.37 -8.12
CA VAL A 163 -11.41 -27.65 -9.55
C VAL A 163 -9.95 -27.80 -10.00
N TYR A 164 -9.03 -26.99 -9.45
CA TYR A 164 -7.62 -27.04 -9.80
C TYR A 164 -6.93 -28.33 -9.34
N ARG A 165 -7.49 -29.04 -8.33
CA ARG A 165 -6.94 -30.34 -7.90
C ARG A 165 -7.10 -31.43 -8.96
N ARG A 166 -8.06 -31.26 -9.87
CA ARG A 166 -8.32 -32.18 -10.99
C ARG A 166 -7.45 -31.88 -12.21
N MET A 167 -6.78 -30.74 -12.23
CA MET A 167 -5.87 -30.35 -13.32
C MET A 167 -4.49 -30.96 -13.10
N GLU A 168 -3.78 -31.20 -14.21
CA GLU A 168 -2.38 -31.62 -14.18
C GLU A 168 -1.54 -30.56 -13.47
N GLN A 169 -0.47 -30.99 -12.80
CA GLN A 169 0.30 -30.16 -11.87
C GLN A 169 0.81 -28.86 -12.51
N GLU A 170 1.19 -28.91 -13.79
CA GLU A 170 1.72 -27.75 -14.52
C GLU A 170 0.65 -26.70 -14.86
N TYR A 171 -0.64 -27.06 -14.88
CA TYR A 171 -1.74 -26.12 -15.14
C TYR A 171 -2.45 -25.66 -13.86
N ARG A 172 -1.95 -26.05 -12.68
CA ARG A 172 -2.47 -25.56 -11.40
C ARG A 172 -2.00 -24.13 -11.13
N PRO A 173 -2.81 -23.28 -10.50
CA PRO A 173 -2.44 -21.90 -10.18
C PRO A 173 -1.11 -21.81 -9.44
N VAL A 174 -0.26 -20.87 -9.85
CA VAL A 174 0.91 -20.48 -9.08
C VAL A 174 0.48 -19.40 -8.08
N PRO A 175 0.66 -19.60 -6.76
CA PRO A 175 0.25 -18.61 -5.76
C PRO A 175 0.92 -17.25 -5.98
N PHE A 176 0.13 -16.18 -5.89
CA PHE A 176 0.63 -14.80 -6.02
C PHE A 176 0.69 -14.08 -4.65
N PRO A 177 1.78 -13.34 -4.34
CA PRO A 177 2.89 -12.98 -5.22
C PRO A 177 3.83 -14.16 -5.47
N ALA A 178 4.22 -14.38 -6.72
CA ALA A 178 5.26 -15.34 -7.07
C ALA A 178 6.65 -14.67 -7.00
N ARG A 179 7.73 -15.43 -6.78
CA ARG A 179 9.08 -14.87 -6.92
C ARG A 179 9.38 -14.63 -8.40
N PHE A 180 9.60 -13.37 -8.79
CA PHE A 180 10.06 -13.02 -10.12
C PHE A 180 11.60 -13.02 -10.18
N GLY A 181 12.22 -13.80 -11.06
CA GLY A 181 13.68 -13.77 -11.23
C GLY A 181 14.28 -14.88 -12.13
N PRO A 182 15.52 -14.73 -12.61
CA PRO A 182 16.18 -15.67 -13.52
C PRO A 182 16.48 -17.05 -12.91
N ALA A 183 16.44 -17.20 -11.58
CA ALA A 183 16.49 -18.50 -10.91
C ALA A 183 15.15 -19.27 -10.96
N ALA A 184 14.09 -18.63 -11.47
CA ALA A 184 12.79 -19.24 -11.71
C ALA A 184 12.67 -19.76 -13.14
N THR A 185 13.75 -20.26 -13.76
CA THR A 185 13.58 -21.29 -14.77
C THR A 185 12.80 -22.39 -14.07
N PRO A 186 11.58 -22.72 -14.49
CA PRO A 186 10.87 -23.84 -13.91
C PRO A 186 11.63 -25.06 -14.41
N ALA A 187 12.61 -25.52 -13.63
CA ALA A 187 12.86 -26.95 -13.64
C ALA A 187 11.50 -27.61 -13.36
N PRO A 188 11.14 -28.69 -14.08
CA PRO A 188 9.93 -29.46 -13.80
C PRO A 188 10.10 -30.11 -12.41
N ASP A 189 9.95 -29.31 -11.38
CA ASP A 189 10.38 -29.62 -10.03
C ASP A 189 9.14 -29.86 -9.19
N LYS A 190 8.97 -31.11 -8.79
CA LYS A 190 7.87 -31.63 -7.96
C LYS A 190 7.83 -30.99 -6.55
N THR A 191 8.68 -30.01 -6.27
CA THR A 191 8.93 -29.43 -4.95
C THR A 191 8.19 -28.12 -4.66
N LEU A 192 7.43 -27.55 -5.61
CA LEU A 192 6.69 -26.30 -5.34
C LEU A 192 5.60 -26.47 -4.27
N GLU A 193 5.01 -27.67 -4.15
CA GLU A 193 4.07 -28.02 -3.06
C GLU A 193 4.79 -28.25 -1.71
N GLN A 194 6.09 -28.52 -1.71
CA GLN A 194 6.87 -28.86 -0.49
C GLN A 194 7.56 -27.66 0.15
N ASN A 195 7.55 -26.48 -0.48
CA ASN A 195 8.24 -25.30 0.05
C ASN A 195 7.41 -24.01 -0.08
N PRO A 196 6.43 -23.79 0.84
CA PRO A 196 5.57 -22.59 0.84
C PRO A 196 6.36 -21.28 1.04
N GLU A 197 7.64 -21.32 1.44
CA GLU A 197 8.48 -20.13 1.56
C GLU A 197 9.01 -19.57 0.23
N ARG A 198 8.74 -20.25 -0.89
CA ARG A 198 9.10 -19.75 -2.24
C ARG A 198 8.14 -18.70 -2.81
N GLY A 199 7.05 -18.37 -2.11
CA GLY A 199 6.19 -17.24 -2.47
C GLY A 199 6.95 -15.91 -2.47
N GLY A 200 6.72 -15.09 -3.49
CA GLY A 200 7.09 -13.68 -3.44
C GLY A 200 6.33 -12.98 -2.32
N ARG A 201 6.90 -11.89 -1.77
CA ARG A 201 6.21 -11.08 -0.77
C ARG A 201 5.74 -9.79 -1.40
N SER A 202 4.56 -9.34 -0.98
CA SER A 202 4.13 -7.96 -1.24
C SER A 202 5.20 -7.00 -0.74
N PRO A 203 5.63 -6.01 -1.53
CA PRO A 203 6.57 -4.98 -1.11
C PRO A 203 6.01 -4.16 0.05
N MET A 204 4.69 -3.97 0.11
CA MET A 204 4.04 -3.47 1.30
C MET A 204 4.09 -4.54 2.38
N THR A 205 4.81 -4.25 3.46
CA THR A 205 4.97 -5.12 4.63
C THR A 205 3.61 -5.50 5.18
N GLY A 206 3.33 -6.80 5.24
CA GLY A 206 2.04 -7.30 5.72
C GLY A 206 0.89 -7.11 4.73
N GLY A 207 1.11 -6.97 3.42
CA GLY A 207 0.04 -6.73 2.42
C GLY A 207 -1.07 -7.80 2.29
N ASP A 208 -1.33 -8.64 3.27
CA ASP A 208 -2.49 -9.53 3.29
C ASP A 208 -3.82 -8.76 3.43
N PRO A 209 -4.97 -9.38 3.07
CA PRO A 209 -6.28 -8.73 3.16
C PRO A 209 -6.63 -8.18 4.55
N ALA A 210 -6.25 -8.86 5.64
CA ALA A 210 -6.60 -8.44 6.98
C ALA A 210 -5.85 -7.17 7.39
N TYR A 211 -4.56 -7.11 7.09
CA TYR A 211 -3.75 -5.92 7.29
C TYR A 211 -4.23 -4.73 6.44
N LEU A 212 -4.58 -4.94 5.16
CA LEU A 212 -5.11 -3.86 4.31
C LEU A 212 -6.42 -3.29 4.87
N ARG A 213 -7.31 -4.13 5.41
CA ARG A 213 -8.53 -3.69 6.10
C ARG A 213 -8.22 -2.91 7.38
N LYS A 214 -7.22 -3.37 8.15
CA LYS A 214 -6.74 -2.62 9.32
C LYS A 214 -6.23 -1.24 8.91
N LEU A 215 -5.38 -1.17 7.89
CA LEU A 215 -4.86 0.09 7.36
C LEU A 215 -5.98 1.01 6.86
N ALA A 216 -7.01 0.49 6.20
CA ALA A 216 -8.15 1.30 5.79
C ALA A 216 -8.87 1.95 6.99
N LYS A 217 -9.08 1.19 8.08
CA LYS A 217 -9.61 1.72 9.34
C LYS A 217 -8.68 2.79 9.93
N ASP A 218 -7.38 2.52 9.97
CA ASP A 218 -6.36 3.45 10.46
C ASP A 218 -6.36 4.76 9.64
N VAL A 219 -6.47 4.69 8.31
CA VAL A 219 -6.57 5.85 7.42
C VAL A 219 -7.80 6.70 7.75
N ARG A 220 -8.98 6.09 7.91
CA ARG A 220 -10.19 6.84 8.31
C ARG A 220 -10.02 7.50 9.67
N THR A 221 -9.39 6.81 10.61
CA THR A 221 -9.03 7.37 11.91
C THR A 221 -8.13 8.59 11.77
N TRP A 222 -7.07 8.52 10.95
CA TRP A 222 -6.20 9.66 10.69
C TRP A 222 -6.94 10.82 10.03
N GLY A 223 -7.90 10.53 9.14
CA GLY A 223 -8.77 11.55 8.56
C GLY A 223 -9.59 12.29 9.60
N ARG A 224 -10.20 11.56 10.55
CA ARG A 224 -10.91 12.17 11.70
C ARG A 224 -9.98 13.04 12.53
N TRP A 225 -8.79 12.56 12.87
CA TRP A 225 -7.79 13.32 13.63
C TRP A 225 -7.36 14.60 12.93
N PHE A 226 -7.10 14.51 11.62
CA PHE A 226 -6.73 15.65 10.81
C PHE A 226 -7.85 16.70 10.82
N HIS A 227 -9.11 16.26 10.76
CA HIS A 227 -10.25 17.14 10.77
C HIS A 227 -10.47 17.82 12.14
N THR A 228 -10.50 17.04 13.22
CA THR A 228 -10.81 17.54 14.56
C THR A 228 -9.63 18.23 15.24
N GLY A 229 -8.41 17.93 14.81
CA GLY A 229 -7.19 18.34 15.51
C GLY A 229 -7.01 17.65 16.86
N ALA A 230 -7.76 16.59 17.16
CA ALA A 230 -7.71 15.87 18.42
C ALA A 230 -7.48 14.36 18.19
N ILE A 231 -6.56 13.78 18.95
CA ILE A 231 -6.38 12.33 19.07
C ILE A 231 -7.31 11.85 20.20
N PRO A 232 -8.24 10.91 19.96
CA PRO A 232 -9.07 10.33 21.01
C PRO A 232 -8.20 9.74 22.13
N PRO A 233 -8.62 9.86 23.41
CA PRO A 233 -7.82 9.43 24.56
C PRO A 233 -7.30 7.99 24.49
N GLY A 234 -8.10 7.05 23.98
CA GLY A 234 -7.72 5.64 23.86
C GLY A 234 -6.65 5.35 22.79
N GLU A 235 -6.57 6.19 21.75
CA GLU A 235 -5.56 6.02 20.70
C GLU A 235 -4.25 6.75 20.99
N LYS A 236 -4.27 7.71 21.92
CA LYS A 236 -3.06 8.37 22.42
C LYS A 236 -2.11 7.36 23.08
N ILE A 237 -2.65 6.42 23.86
CA ILE A 237 -1.89 5.39 24.59
C ILE A 237 -1.24 4.37 23.63
N LEU A 238 -1.98 3.92 22.61
CA LEU A 238 -1.45 3.01 21.58
C LEU A 238 -0.36 3.70 20.75
N TRP A 239 -0.56 4.98 20.43
CA TRP A 239 0.42 5.77 19.70
C TRP A 239 1.70 6.02 20.50
N GLU A 240 1.60 6.33 21.80
CA GLU A 240 2.76 6.50 22.69
C GLU A 240 3.57 5.20 22.75
N LYS A 241 2.93 4.03 22.90
CA LYS A 241 3.59 2.71 22.90
C LYS A 241 4.24 2.33 21.57
N GLU A 242 3.65 2.67 20.42
CA GLU A 242 4.26 2.37 19.11
C GLU A 242 5.46 3.26 18.77
N ASN A 243 5.61 4.42 19.44
CA ASN A 243 6.66 5.41 19.15
C ASN A 243 7.65 5.62 20.31
N GLU A 244 7.45 4.95 21.44
CA GLU A 244 8.55 4.62 22.34
C GLU A 244 9.50 3.70 21.57
N THR A 245 10.54 4.29 20.99
CA THR A 245 11.69 3.55 20.46
C THR A 245 12.07 2.52 21.52
N PRO A 246 12.21 1.22 21.21
CA PRO A 246 12.86 0.31 22.13
C PRO A 246 14.22 0.93 22.41
N ALA A 247 14.44 1.36 23.66
CA ALA A 247 15.75 1.80 24.11
C ALA A 247 16.71 0.70 23.68
N SER A 248 17.69 1.07 22.85
CA SER A 248 18.69 0.16 22.29
C SER A 248 19.19 -0.78 23.37
N ALA A 249 18.80 -2.05 23.27
CA ALA A 249 19.37 -3.16 24.02
C ALA A 249 20.47 -3.81 23.17
#